data_AF-A0A1A2KU91-F1
#
_entry.id   AF-A0A1A2KU91-F1
#
_cell.length_a   1.000
_cell.length_b   1.000
_cell.length_c   1.000
_cell.angle_alpha   90.00
_cell.angle_beta   90.00
_cell.angle_gamma   90.00
#
_symmetry.space_group_name_H-M   'P 1'
#
loop_
_entity.id
_entity.type
_entity.pdbx_description
1 polymer ?
#
loop_
_entity_poly.entity_id
_entity_poly.type
_entity_poly.pdbx_seq_one_letter_code
_entity_poly.pdbx_strand_id
1 'polypeptide(L)'
;MIAAVIASFGAVAAFLGVTLTTRTTRKENRRAEKVAVLSDAWSAAVKYSRALEHANKLDDPAERIANITKMKAGPMWELSDEYVVATTKLPIYKFGVAYKALLKLHDELIEVWKALRLNPTGTVDEKRATELFKSAEQAITAAVDGLK
;
A
#
# COMPACT_ATOMS: atom_id res chain seq x y z
N MET A 1 -5.81 14.19 -0.99
CA MET A 1 -4.43 14.27 -0.46
C MET A 1 -3.63 13.00 -0.71
N ILE A 2 -4.16 11.79 -0.46
CA ILE A 2 -3.48 10.52 -0.81
C ILE A 2 -3.15 10.43 -2.31
N ALA A 3 -4.05 10.89 -3.18
CA ALA A 3 -3.81 10.95 -4.63
C ALA A 3 -2.59 11.80 -5.06
N ALA A 4 -2.33 12.92 -4.39
CA ALA A 4 -1.23 13.83 -4.74
C ALA A 4 0.15 13.28 -4.34
N VAL A 5 0.19 12.48 -3.27
CA VAL A 5 1.39 11.86 -2.72
C VAL A 5 1.87 10.68 -3.58
N ILE A 6 0.96 10.05 -4.33
CA ILE A 6 1.25 8.86 -5.15
C ILE A 6 1.86 9.20 -6.53
N ALA A 7 1.63 10.42 -7.04
CA ALA A 7 2.25 10.87 -8.29
C ALA A 7 3.79 10.78 -8.25
N SER A 8 4.38 10.99 -7.06
CA SER A 8 5.82 10.89 -6.81
C SER A 8 6.39 9.47 -6.97
N PHE A 9 5.59 8.43 -6.70
CA PHE A 9 6.05 7.03 -6.77
C PHE A 9 5.75 6.34 -8.11
N GLY A 10 4.71 6.77 -8.83
CA GLY A 10 4.44 6.28 -10.19
C GLY A 10 5.61 6.52 -11.14
N ALA A 11 6.30 7.66 -10.98
CA ALA A 11 7.53 7.96 -11.71
C ALA A 11 8.69 7.03 -11.34
N VAL A 12 8.80 6.61 -10.08
CA VAL A 12 9.88 5.72 -9.60
C VAL A 12 9.67 4.29 -10.12
N ALA A 13 8.44 3.79 -10.13
CA ALA A 13 8.12 2.46 -10.67
C ALA A 13 8.36 2.38 -12.20
N ALA A 14 8.02 3.44 -12.94
CA ALA A 14 8.29 3.52 -14.38
C ALA A 14 9.79 3.61 -14.71
N PHE A 15 10.58 4.30 -13.88
CA PHE A 15 12.03 4.41 -14.07
C PHE A 15 12.75 3.06 -13.87
N LEU A 16 12.25 2.22 -12.95
CA LEU A 16 12.85 0.92 -12.62
C LEU A 16 12.60 -0.16 -13.69
N GLY A 17 11.46 -0.10 -14.40
CA GLY A 17 11.16 -1.03 -15.49
C GLY A 17 12.02 -0.82 -16.74
N VAL A 18 12.56 0.39 -16.96
CA VAL A 18 13.34 0.74 -18.15
C VAL A 18 14.82 0.37 -18.03
N THR A 19 15.37 0.19 -16.82
CA THR A 19 16.80 -0.14 -16.60
C THR A 19 17.14 -1.64 -16.66
N LEU A 20 16.32 -2.46 -17.32
CA LEU A 20 16.58 -3.89 -17.57
C LEU A 20 17.44 -4.14 -18.82
N THR A 21 18.38 -3.25 -19.13
CA THR A 21 19.33 -3.43 -20.25
C THR A 21 20.72 -3.82 -19.75
N THR A 22 21.05 -5.10 -19.95
CA THR A 22 22.40 -5.67 -20.20
C THR A 22 23.54 -5.40 -19.21
N ARG A 23 23.98 -6.50 -18.57
CA ARG A 23 25.25 -6.69 -17.81
C ARG A 23 25.41 -5.86 -16.54
N THR A 24 24.66 -6.20 -15.50
CA THR A 24 24.85 -5.68 -14.14
C THR A 24 25.63 -6.64 -13.25
N THR A 25 26.56 -6.11 -12.46
CA THR A 25 27.37 -6.86 -11.48
C THR A 25 26.47 -7.46 -10.38
N ARG A 26 26.92 -8.53 -9.68
CA ARG A 26 26.15 -9.19 -8.60
C ARG A 26 25.62 -8.23 -7.52
N LYS A 27 26.30 -7.10 -7.30
CA LYS A 27 25.91 -6.03 -6.37
C LYS A 27 24.71 -5.23 -6.88
N GLU A 28 24.67 -4.89 -8.15
CA GLU A 28 23.57 -4.18 -8.81
C GLU A 28 22.30 -5.04 -8.86
N ASN A 29 22.44 -6.34 -9.14
CA ASN A 29 21.30 -7.28 -9.12
C ASN A 29 20.65 -7.38 -7.72
N ARG A 30 21.46 -7.43 -6.66
CA ARG A 30 20.94 -7.43 -5.27
C ARG A 30 20.27 -6.11 -4.88
N ARG A 31 20.75 -4.99 -5.40
CA ARG A 31 20.14 -3.68 -5.17
C ARG A 31 18.79 -3.59 -5.89
N ALA A 32 18.73 -3.99 -7.16
CA ALA A 32 17.49 -4.03 -7.94
C ALA A 32 16.43 -4.92 -7.27
N GLU A 33 16.82 -6.11 -6.80
CA GLU A 33 15.94 -7.02 -6.07
C GLU A 33 15.37 -6.38 -4.80
N LYS A 34 16.20 -5.72 -3.99
CA LYS A 34 15.77 -5.01 -2.79
C LYS A 34 14.80 -3.87 -3.07
N VAL A 35 15.05 -3.11 -4.14
CA VAL A 35 14.15 -2.02 -4.57
C VAL A 35 12.82 -2.60 -5.05
N ALA A 36 12.83 -3.71 -5.79
CA ALA A 36 11.61 -4.40 -6.22
C ALA A 36 10.77 -4.86 -5.03
N VAL A 37 11.38 -5.47 -4.01
CA VAL A 37 10.68 -5.90 -2.78
C VAL A 37 10.03 -4.73 -2.04
N LEU A 38 10.72 -3.59 -1.92
CA LEU A 38 10.15 -2.37 -1.32
C LEU A 38 8.99 -1.81 -2.16
N SER A 39 9.14 -1.83 -3.48
CA SER A 39 8.15 -1.30 -4.43
C SER A 39 6.88 -2.15 -4.45
N ASP A 40 7.02 -3.48 -4.42
CA ASP A 40 5.90 -4.43 -4.34
C ASP A 40 5.10 -4.22 -3.05
N ALA A 41 5.79 -4.14 -1.90
CA ALA A 41 5.15 -3.91 -0.61
C ALA A 41 4.38 -2.58 -0.58
N TRP A 42 4.98 -1.51 -1.10
CA TRP A 42 4.33 -0.21 -1.18
C TRP A 42 3.15 -0.20 -2.15
N SER A 43 3.29 -0.84 -3.32
CA SER A 43 2.22 -0.95 -4.33
C SER A 43 1.00 -1.64 -3.74
N ALA A 44 1.18 -2.77 -3.06
CA ALA A 44 0.09 -3.48 -2.40
C ALA A 44 -0.59 -2.62 -1.32
N ALA A 45 0.19 -1.87 -0.54
CA ALA A 45 -0.34 -0.96 0.46
C ALA A 45 -1.17 0.18 -0.13
N VAL A 46 -0.72 0.76 -1.24
CA VAL A 46 -1.45 1.80 -1.97
C VAL A 46 -2.75 1.25 -2.54
N LYS A 47 -2.74 0.06 -3.16
CA LYS A 47 -3.95 -0.55 -3.73
C LYS A 47 -5.01 -0.79 -2.66
N TYR A 48 -4.62 -1.39 -1.53
CA TYR A 48 -5.54 -1.67 -0.43
C TYR A 48 -6.11 -0.38 0.18
N SER A 49 -5.26 0.61 0.45
CA SER A 49 -5.68 1.91 0.99
C SER A 49 -6.65 2.63 0.05
N ARG A 50 -6.36 2.64 -1.26
CA ARG A 50 -7.21 3.30 -2.26
C ARG A 50 -8.57 2.65 -2.42
N ALA A 51 -8.64 1.33 -2.34
CA ALA A 51 -9.92 0.62 -2.44
C ALA A 51 -10.86 1.06 -1.31
N LEU A 52 -10.34 1.22 -0.09
CA LEU A 52 -11.11 1.71 1.06
C LEU A 52 -11.46 3.19 0.94
N GLU A 53 -10.49 4.04 0.58
CA GLU A 53 -10.72 5.47 0.36
C GLU A 53 -11.81 5.70 -0.69
N HIS A 54 -11.77 4.96 -1.80
CA HIS A 54 -12.78 5.04 -2.85
C HIS A 54 -14.15 4.62 -2.34
N ALA A 55 -14.23 3.52 -1.58
CA ALA A 55 -15.50 3.08 -1.00
C ALA A 55 -16.08 4.11 -0.03
N ASN A 56 -15.26 4.72 0.82
CA ASN A 56 -15.73 5.68 1.83
C ASN A 56 -16.16 7.03 1.23
N LYS A 57 -15.59 7.43 0.09
CA LYS A 57 -15.85 8.72 -0.57
C LYS A 57 -16.97 8.71 -1.60
N LEU A 58 -17.65 7.58 -1.80
CA LEU A 58 -18.84 7.55 -2.66
C LEU A 58 -19.96 8.36 -2.00
N ASP A 59 -20.39 9.44 -2.63
CA ASP A 59 -21.39 10.37 -2.06
C ASP A 59 -22.78 9.72 -1.93
N ASP A 60 -23.19 8.90 -2.90
CA ASP A 60 -24.48 8.19 -2.87
C ASP A 60 -24.41 6.99 -1.90
N PRO A 61 -25.24 6.95 -0.84
CA PRO A 61 -25.33 5.81 0.07
C PRO A 61 -25.67 4.48 -0.62
N ALA A 62 -26.49 4.49 -1.67
CA ALA A 62 -26.89 3.28 -2.39
C ALA A 62 -25.71 2.69 -3.18
N GLU A 63 -24.97 3.55 -3.89
CA GLU A 63 -23.74 3.15 -4.59
C GLU A 63 -22.67 2.67 -3.61
N ARG A 64 -22.54 3.35 -2.45
CA ARG A 64 -21.61 2.96 -1.39
C ARG A 64 -21.91 1.56 -0.87
N ILE A 65 -23.16 1.27 -0.51
CA ILE A 65 -23.61 -0.07 -0.08
C ILE A 65 -23.30 -1.11 -1.15
N ALA A 66 -23.63 -0.83 -2.41
CA ALA A 66 -23.40 -1.75 -3.51
C ALA A 66 -21.90 -2.05 -3.70
N ASN A 67 -21.05 -1.03 -3.60
CA ASN A 67 -19.61 -1.18 -3.70
C ASN A 67 -19.03 -1.99 -2.52
N ILE A 68 -19.39 -1.65 -1.28
CA ILE A 68 -18.98 -2.39 -0.08
C ILE A 68 -19.41 -3.86 -0.16
N THR A 69 -20.61 -4.13 -0.67
CA THR A 69 -21.11 -5.49 -0.88
C THR A 69 -20.28 -6.26 -1.91
N LYS A 70 -19.96 -5.62 -3.05
CA LYS A 70 -19.08 -6.20 -4.08
C LYS A 70 -17.68 -6.48 -3.53
N MET A 71 -17.09 -5.54 -2.79
CA MET A 71 -15.76 -5.68 -2.19
C MET A 71 -15.71 -6.80 -1.15
N LYS A 72 -16.78 -6.96 -0.36
CA LYS A 72 -16.92 -8.04 0.64
C LYS A 72 -16.97 -9.43 0.00
N ALA A 73 -17.40 -9.55 -1.25
CA ALA A 73 -17.55 -10.83 -1.93
C ALA A 73 -16.23 -11.53 -2.30
N GLY A 74 -15.07 -10.87 -2.13
CA GLY A 74 -13.77 -11.44 -2.46
C GLY A 74 -12.65 -10.41 -2.65
N PRO A 75 -12.84 -9.37 -3.48
CA PRO A 75 -11.75 -8.46 -3.86
C PRO A 75 -11.01 -7.82 -2.68
N MET A 76 -11.70 -7.55 -1.57
CA MET A 76 -11.07 -6.95 -0.40
C MET A 76 -10.14 -7.93 0.34
N TRP A 77 -10.47 -9.22 0.36
CA TRP A 77 -9.63 -10.27 0.93
C TRP A 77 -8.38 -10.48 0.08
N GLU A 78 -8.54 -10.52 -1.24
CA GLU A 78 -7.42 -10.64 -2.18
C GLU A 78 -6.43 -9.47 -2.03
N LEU A 79 -6.93 -8.23 -1.91
CA LEU A 79 -6.08 -7.06 -1.69
C LEU A 79 -5.38 -7.09 -0.32
N SER A 80 -6.05 -7.58 0.71
CA SER A 80 -5.42 -7.77 2.02
C SER A 80 -4.36 -8.87 1.99
N ASP A 81 -4.59 -9.96 1.28
CA ASP A 81 -3.61 -11.05 1.13
C ASP A 81 -2.40 -10.59 0.32
N GLU A 82 -2.61 -9.84 -0.78
CA GLU A 82 -1.54 -9.21 -1.56
C GLU A 82 -0.69 -8.31 -0.65
N TYR A 83 -1.33 -7.49 0.19
CA TYR A 83 -0.66 -6.65 1.17
C TYR A 83 0.24 -7.47 2.09
N VAL A 84 -0.30 -8.51 2.73
CA VAL A 84 0.41 -9.32 3.72
C VAL A 84 1.57 -10.07 3.06
N VAL A 85 1.35 -10.69 1.90
CA VAL A 85 2.37 -11.43 1.17
C VAL A 85 3.51 -10.52 0.73
N ALA A 86 3.22 -9.31 0.24
CA ALA A 86 4.26 -8.37 -0.16
C ALA A 86 5.04 -7.83 1.06
N THR A 87 4.33 -7.50 2.15
CA THR A 87 4.90 -6.90 3.36
C THR A 87 5.76 -7.89 4.16
N THR A 88 5.40 -9.17 4.20
CA THR A 88 6.16 -10.22 4.93
C THR A 88 7.54 -10.51 4.33
N LYS A 89 7.82 -10.07 3.10
CA LYS A 89 9.16 -10.15 2.50
C LYS A 89 10.14 -9.14 3.10
N LEU A 90 9.66 -7.99 3.57
CA LEU A 90 10.50 -6.90 4.09
C LEU A 90 11.49 -7.30 5.20
N PRO A 91 11.10 -8.04 6.26
CA PRO A 91 12.05 -8.46 7.29
C PRO A 91 13.16 -9.38 6.75
N ILE A 92 12.89 -10.20 5.72
CA ILE A 92 13.88 -11.09 5.10
C ILE A 92 15.02 -10.26 4.48
N TYR A 93 14.69 -9.10 3.90
CA TYR A 93 15.67 -8.17 3.31
C TYR A 93 16.19 -7.12 4.30
N LYS A 94 15.93 -7.28 5.60
CA LYS A 94 16.33 -6.37 6.69
C LYS A 94 15.63 -5.00 6.69
N PHE A 95 14.45 -4.88 6.09
CA PHE A 95 13.64 -3.66 6.08
C PHE A 95 12.65 -3.60 7.26
N GLY A 96 13.13 -3.86 8.48
CA GLY A 96 12.28 -4.00 9.66
C GLY A 96 11.48 -2.75 10.05
N VAL A 97 12.00 -1.55 9.76
CA VAL A 97 11.28 -0.28 10.02
C VAL A 97 10.10 -0.12 9.07
N ALA A 98 10.32 -0.32 7.77
CA ALA A 98 9.25 -0.30 6.76
C ALA A 98 8.19 -1.38 7.04
N TYR A 99 8.61 -2.59 7.41
CA TYR A 99 7.70 -3.66 7.81
C TYR A 99 6.78 -3.24 8.97
N LYS A 100 7.34 -2.69 10.05
CA LYS A 100 6.55 -2.23 11.21
C LYS A 100 5.59 -1.11 10.86
N ALA A 101 5.99 -0.18 9.99
CA ALA A 101 5.14 0.92 9.57
C ALA A 101 3.96 0.42 8.71
N LEU A 102 4.23 -0.49 7.75
CA LEU A 102 3.18 -1.10 6.95
C LEU A 102 2.26 -2.02 7.76
N LEU A 103 2.77 -2.73 8.77
CA LEU A 103 1.92 -3.55 9.63
C LEU A 103 0.92 -2.68 10.42
N LYS A 104 1.37 -1.57 11.01
CA LYS A 104 0.48 -0.62 11.68
C LYS A 104 -0.57 -0.03 10.75
N LEU A 105 -0.18 0.31 9.53
CA LEU A 105 -1.10 0.80 8.51
C LEU A 105 -2.15 -0.27 8.17
N HIS A 106 -1.74 -1.53 7.97
CA HIS A 106 -2.65 -2.62 7.64
C HIS A 106 -3.68 -2.86 8.74
N ASP A 107 -3.25 -2.89 10.00
CA ASP A 107 -4.14 -3.02 11.16
C ASP A 107 -5.21 -1.92 11.17
N GLU A 108 -4.82 -0.67 10.92
CA GLU A 108 -5.76 0.45 10.86
C GLU A 108 -6.72 0.35 9.67
N LEU A 109 -6.23 -0.05 8.50
CA LEU A 109 -7.07 -0.26 7.32
C LEU A 109 -8.09 -1.38 7.53
N ILE A 110 -7.75 -2.43 8.29
CA ILE A 110 -8.71 -3.46 8.71
C ILE A 110 -9.83 -2.85 9.57
N GLU A 111 -9.49 -1.95 10.49
CA GLU A 111 -10.51 -1.27 11.31
C GLU A 111 -11.41 -0.35 10.48
N VAL A 112 -10.84 0.40 9.53
CA VAL A 112 -11.62 1.19 8.55
C VAL A 112 -12.57 0.29 7.76
N TRP A 113 -12.08 -0.86 7.28
CA TRP A 113 -12.91 -1.81 6.55
C TRP A 113 -14.03 -2.43 7.41
N LYS A 114 -13.75 -2.73 8.68
CA LYS A 114 -14.79 -3.17 9.64
C LYS A 114 -15.85 -2.08 9.83
N ALA A 115 -15.44 -0.84 10.04
CA ALA A 115 -16.35 0.29 10.22
C ALA A 115 -17.23 0.52 8.98
N LEU A 116 -16.66 0.48 7.77
CA LEU A 116 -17.42 0.61 6.52
C LEU A 116 -18.50 -0.47 6.37
N ARG A 117 -18.19 -1.71 6.78
CA ARG A 117 -19.16 -2.81 6.73
C ARG A 117 -20.27 -2.69 7.77
N LEU A 118 -19.96 -2.14 8.95
CA LEU A 118 -20.94 -1.94 10.03
C LEU A 118 -21.86 -0.75 9.75
N ASN A 119 -21.34 0.30 9.10
CA ASN A 119 -22.08 1.50 8.76
C ASN A 119 -21.90 1.87 7.29
N PRO A 120 -22.50 1.12 6.35
CA PRO A 120 -22.25 1.30 4.92
C PRO A 120 -22.92 2.54 4.32
N THR A 121 -23.78 3.24 5.06
CA THR A 121 -24.42 4.51 4.64
C THR A 121 -23.69 5.74 5.18
N GLY A 122 -22.93 5.59 6.27
CA GLY A 122 -22.16 6.66 6.88
C GLY A 122 -20.73 6.76 6.33
N THR A 123 -20.11 7.92 6.50
CA THR A 123 -18.67 8.08 6.27
C THR A 123 -17.90 7.61 7.49
N VAL A 124 -16.76 6.96 7.26
CA VAL A 124 -15.86 6.47 8.31
C VAL A 124 -14.71 7.47 8.48
N ASP A 125 -14.27 7.69 9.72
CA ASP A 125 -13.09 8.51 9.99
C ASP A 125 -11.81 7.75 9.59
N GLU A 126 -11.06 8.32 8.65
CA GLU A 126 -9.80 7.77 8.12
C GLU A 126 -8.56 8.58 8.55
N LYS A 127 -8.69 9.52 9.50
CA LYS A 127 -7.56 10.39 9.90
C LYS A 127 -6.33 9.60 10.32
N ARG A 128 -6.51 8.61 11.20
CA ARG A 128 -5.42 7.76 11.69
C ARG A 128 -4.82 6.91 10.58
N ALA A 129 -5.64 6.33 9.71
CA ALA A 129 -5.16 5.61 8.52
C ALA A 129 -4.33 6.52 7.60
N THR A 130 -4.74 7.78 7.43
CA THR A 130 -4.01 8.78 6.64
C THR A 130 -2.65 9.14 7.25
N GLU A 131 -2.58 9.28 8.57
CA GLU A 131 -1.32 9.54 9.29
C GLU A 131 -0.37 8.35 9.18
N LEU A 132 -0.88 7.13 9.39
CA LEU A 132 -0.10 5.91 9.26
C LEU A 132 0.35 5.66 7.82
N PHE A 133 -0.46 6.05 6.83
CA PHE A 133 -0.07 5.98 5.42
C PHE A 133 1.16 6.85 5.14
N LYS A 134 1.16 8.10 5.62
CA LYS A 134 2.32 9.01 5.49
C LYS A 134 3.55 8.44 6.23
N SER A 135 3.35 7.88 7.42
CA SER A 135 4.44 7.27 8.18
C SER A 135 5.04 6.05 7.44
N ALA A 136 4.19 5.22 6.83
CA ALA A 136 4.63 4.08 6.03
C ALA A 136 5.37 4.52 4.76
N GLU A 137 4.86 5.54 4.07
CA GLU A 137 5.52 6.14 2.91
C GLU A 137 6.93 6.61 3.27
N GLN A 138 7.07 7.40 4.35
CA GLN A 138 8.36 7.89 4.82
C GLN A 138 9.33 6.75 5.14
N ALA A 139 8.84 5.67 5.76
CA ALA A 139 9.66 4.51 6.07
C ALA A 139 10.13 3.76 4.81
N ILE A 140 9.29 3.66 3.78
CA ILE A 140 9.65 3.09 2.48
C ILE A 140 10.67 3.97 1.76
N THR A 141 10.44 5.28 1.67
CA THR A 141 11.38 6.23 1.06
C THR A 141 12.75 6.16 1.72
N ALA A 142 12.79 6.21 3.06
CA ALA A 142 14.03 6.10 3.82
C ALA A 142 14.76 4.76 3.57
N ALA A 143 14.00 3.65 3.45
CA ALA A 143 14.58 2.36 3.11
C ALA A 143 15.18 2.33 1.70
N VAL A 144 14.52 2.94 0.70
CA VAL A 144 15.03 3.07 -0.67
C VAL A 144 16.27 3.95 -0.71
N ASP A 145 16.26 5.10 -0.02
CA ASP A 145 17.40 6.01 0.04
C ASP A 145 18.62 5.38 0.72
N GLY A 146 18.40 4.52 1.71
CA GLY A 146 19.45 3.74 2.37
C GLY A 146 20.08 2.63 1.51
N LEU A 147 19.59 2.40 0.28
CA LEU A 147 20.16 1.46 -0.69
C LEU A 147 21.21 2.10 -1.62
N LYS A 148 21.57 3.36 -1.40
CA LYS A 148 22.72 4.02 -2.04
C LYS A 148 24.03 3.41 -1.52
#